data_AF-A0A1J3KAE6-F1
#
_entry.id   AF-A0A1J3KAE6-F1
#
_cell.length_a   1.000
_cell.length_b   1.000
_cell.length_c   1.000
_cell.angle_alpha   90.00
_cell.angle_beta   90.00
_cell.angle_gamma   90.00
#
_symmetry.space_group_name_H-M   'P 1'
#
loop_
_entity.id
_entity.type
_entity.pdbx_description
1 polymer ?
#
loop_
_entity_poly.entity_id
_entity_poly.type
_entity_poly.pdbx_seq_one_letter_code
_entity_poly.pdbx_strand_id
1 'polypeptide(L)'
;KLKKKDNSLGGSSLSDQSNSSPSTPQREGSNFHTESRLSEGPPLADQLLEPREDKEAHEDSSHEIETPETRIKMIDQMEILREQQKILSEEMELQSNSFKRLSEEAAKAPQNEEIKEEIENLNGDIKAKNDQIANLGKQILDFVIASHDALDKSDI
;
A
#
# COMPACT_ATOMS: atom_id res chain seq x y z
N LYS A 1 -0.92 -85.27 21.32
CA LYS A 1 -2.04 -84.53 21.94
C LYS A 1 -2.00 -83.10 21.39
N LEU A 2 -2.95 -82.72 20.53
CA LEU A 2 -4.13 -81.88 20.81
C LEU A 2 -3.82 -80.36 20.98
N LYS A 3 -3.91 -79.64 19.85
CA LYS A 3 -4.80 -78.49 19.52
C LYS A 3 -5.17 -77.42 20.58
N LYS A 4 -5.27 -76.18 20.04
CA LYS A 4 -6.03 -74.96 20.45
C LYS A 4 -5.28 -73.99 21.39
N LYS A 5 -5.02 -72.73 21.01
CA LYS A 5 -5.91 -71.55 20.80
C LYS A 5 -6.70 -71.22 22.05
N ASP A 6 -6.38 -70.09 22.68
CA ASP A 6 -7.36 -69.19 23.32
C ASP A 6 -6.83 -67.75 23.47
N ASN A 7 -7.80 -66.83 23.41
CA ASN A 7 -7.72 -65.37 23.44
C ASN A 7 -7.53 -64.80 24.87
N SER A 8 -7.04 -63.56 25.01
CA SER A 8 -7.54 -62.54 25.98
C SER A 8 -6.80 -61.20 25.76
N LEU A 9 -7.43 -60.18 25.18
CA LEU A 9 -7.98 -58.97 25.83
C LEU A 9 -6.97 -58.09 26.56
N GLY A 10 -6.81 -56.85 26.08
CA GLY A 10 -6.33 -55.74 26.90
C GLY A 10 -5.64 -54.65 26.09
N GLY A 11 -6.32 -53.51 25.90
CA GLY A 11 -5.65 -52.25 25.52
C GLY A 11 -6.37 -51.43 24.46
N SER A 12 -7.63 -51.04 24.70
CA SER A 12 -8.22 -49.90 24.01
C SER A 12 -7.53 -48.61 24.46
N SER A 13 -6.93 -47.86 23.55
CA SER A 13 -6.96 -46.39 23.55
C SER A 13 -6.29 -45.87 22.28
N LEU A 14 -7.07 -45.67 21.23
CA LEU A 14 -6.74 -44.66 20.23
C LEU A 14 -7.99 -43.81 20.09
N SER A 15 -7.86 -42.61 20.63
CA SER A 15 -8.74 -41.47 20.46
C SER A 15 -8.97 -41.20 18.98
N ASP A 16 -10.16 -41.51 18.48
CA ASP A 16 -10.68 -40.97 17.22
C ASP A 16 -10.96 -39.47 17.41
N GLN A 17 -9.92 -38.66 17.27
CA GLN A 17 -10.08 -37.21 17.16
C GLN A 17 -10.58 -36.91 15.74
N SER A 18 -11.89 -36.73 15.67
CA SER A 18 -12.60 -36.25 14.49
C SER A 18 -12.04 -34.89 14.06
N ASN A 19 -11.48 -34.80 12.86
CA ASN A 19 -11.24 -33.54 12.15
C ASN A 19 -11.54 -33.77 10.67
N SER A 20 -12.83 -33.80 10.33
CA SER A 20 -13.30 -33.83 8.95
C SER A 20 -13.81 -32.44 8.57
N SER A 21 -13.21 -31.92 7.51
CA SER A 21 -13.29 -30.58 6.93
C SER A 21 -14.66 -29.88 6.90
N PRO A 22 -14.70 -28.54 6.99
CA PRO A 22 -15.88 -27.76 6.60
C PRO A 22 -16.07 -27.80 5.08
N SER A 23 -17.27 -28.21 4.65
CA SER A 23 -17.69 -28.24 3.25
C SER A 23 -17.84 -26.84 2.67
N THR A 24 -17.16 -26.57 1.55
CA THR A 24 -17.30 -25.38 0.72
C THR A 24 -18.61 -25.45 -0.09
N PRO A 25 -19.44 -24.41 -0.17
CA PRO A 25 -20.52 -24.37 -1.16
C PRO A 25 -19.92 -24.20 -2.56
N GLN A 26 -20.22 -25.19 -3.40
CA GLN A 26 -19.97 -25.23 -4.84
C GLN A 26 -20.63 -24.03 -5.53
N ARG A 27 -19.81 -23.07 -5.99
CA ARG A 27 -20.23 -21.99 -6.91
C ARG A 27 -20.16 -22.55 -8.32
N GLU A 28 -21.31 -22.86 -8.90
CA GLU A 28 -21.42 -23.28 -10.28
C GLU A 28 -22.59 -22.56 -10.95
N GLY A 29 -22.33 -22.00 -12.13
CA GLY A 29 -23.35 -21.69 -13.12
C GLY A 29 -23.79 -20.22 -13.21
N SER A 30 -23.13 -19.46 -14.08
CA SER A 30 -23.74 -19.05 -15.36
C SER A 30 -23.01 -17.83 -15.94
N ASN A 31 -22.60 -17.98 -17.18
CA ASN A 31 -21.97 -16.97 -18.02
C ASN A 31 -22.94 -15.84 -18.42
N PHE A 32 -22.32 -14.74 -18.85
CA PHE A 32 -22.81 -13.63 -19.69
C PHE A 32 -23.68 -12.56 -19.00
N HIS A 33 -23.14 -11.35 -18.86
CA HIS A 33 -23.34 -10.32 -19.88
C HIS A 33 -22.31 -9.19 -19.70
N THR A 34 -21.58 -8.95 -20.77
CA THR A 34 -20.89 -7.71 -21.09
C THR A 34 -21.80 -6.50 -20.91
N GLU A 35 -21.40 -5.51 -20.12
CA GLU A 35 -21.55 -4.08 -20.44
C GLU A 35 -20.51 -3.29 -19.63
N SER A 36 -19.31 -3.20 -20.21
CA SER A 36 -18.36 -2.14 -19.92
C SER A 36 -18.92 -0.87 -20.53
N ARG A 37 -19.58 -0.03 -19.73
CA ARG A 37 -19.84 1.36 -20.10
C ARG A 37 -18.69 2.21 -19.57
N LEU A 38 -17.54 2.06 -20.22
CA LEU A 38 -16.59 3.16 -20.34
C LEU A 38 -17.35 4.25 -21.10
N SER A 39 -17.85 5.25 -20.36
CA SER A 39 -18.46 6.42 -20.97
C SER A 39 -17.40 7.10 -21.82
N GLU A 40 -17.69 7.11 -23.10
CA GLU A 40 -16.95 7.69 -24.20
C GLU A 40 -16.49 9.11 -23.87
N GLY A 41 -15.17 9.34 -23.95
CA GLY A 41 -14.66 10.69 -24.11
C GLY A 41 -15.05 11.20 -25.50
N PRO A 42 -15.53 12.45 -25.64
CA PRO A 42 -15.77 12.99 -26.95
C PRO A 42 -14.47 13.49 -27.60
N PRO A 43 -14.40 13.42 -28.94
CA PRO A 43 -13.17 13.54 -29.72
C PRO A 43 -12.72 15.00 -29.90
N LEU A 44 -11.38 15.17 -29.92
CA LEU A 44 -10.71 16.31 -30.53
C LEU A 44 -11.01 16.33 -32.04
N ALA A 45 -11.74 17.34 -32.50
CA ALA A 45 -11.64 17.85 -33.87
C ALA A 45 -12.18 19.29 -33.95
N ASP A 46 -11.24 20.21 -34.19
CA ASP A 46 -11.35 21.50 -34.86
C ASP A 46 -12.75 22.06 -35.17
N GLN A 47 -13.11 23.16 -34.49
CA GLN A 47 -13.84 24.25 -35.14
C GLN A 47 -13.21 25.60 -34.76
N LEU A 48 -12.56 26.19 -35.76
CA LEU A 48 -12.09 27.58 -35.85
C LEU A 48 -13.28 28.57 -35.79
N LEU A 49 -12.95 29.83 -35.40
CA LEU A 49 -13.76 31.08 -35.27
C LEU A 49 -14.58 31.24 -33.98
N GLU A 50 -14.61 32.37 -33.27
CA GLU A 50 -13.87 33.65 -33.15
C GLU A 50 -14.48 34.38 -31.90
N PRO A 51 -14.02 35.56 -31.46
CA PRO A 51 -13.85 35.91 -30.05
C PRO A 51 -15.13 36.45 -29.40
N ARG A 52 -15.57 35.84 -28.30
CA ARG A 52 -16.46 36.53 -27.35
C ARG A 52 -15.66 36.80 -26.08
N GLU A 53 -15.09 38.00 -26.05
CA GLU A 53 -14.68 38.64 -24.81
C GLU A 53 -15.92 38.74 -23.93
N ASP A 54 -16.08 37.81 -23.01
CA ASP A 54 -16.86 38.07 -21.81
C ASP A 54 -16.00 37.74 -20.61
N LYS A 55 -15.78 38.80 -19.85
CA LYS A 55 -14.84 38.90 -18.76
C LYS A 55 -15.51 38.27 -17.56
N GLU A 56 -15.22 37.02 -17.28
CA GLU A 56 -15.29 36.56 -15.91
C GLU A 56 -13.89 36.12 -15.53
N ALA A 57 -13.17 37.10 -14.98
CA ALA A 57 -11.87 36.92 -14.38
C ALA A 57 -11.99 35.78 -13.38
N HIS A 58 -11.38 34.63 -13.70
CA HIS A 58 -11.01 33.65 -12.72
C HIS A 58 -9.90 34.28 -11.88
N GLU A 59 -10.29 35.21 -11.00
CA GLU A 59 -9.46 35.72 -9.93
C GLU A 59 -9.38 34.65 -8.84
N ASP A 60 -8.76 33.52 -9.17
CA ASP A 60 -8.27 32.57 -8.15
C ASP A 60 -6.90 33.03 -7.65
N SER A 61 -6.83 34.33 -7.36
CA SER A 61 -5.77 34.98 -6.62
C SER A 61 -6.36 35.69 -5.42
N SER A 62 -7.36 35.06 -4.79
CA SER A 62 -7.71 35.42 -3.42
C SER A 62 -6.57 34.92 -2.55
N HIS A 63 -5.74 35.85 -2.10
CA HIS A 63 -4.88 35.68 -0.94
C HIS A 63 -5.78 35.18 0.18
N GLU A 64 -5.75 33.87 0.43
CA GLU A 64 -6.58 33.24 1.44
C GLU A 64 -6.11 33.79 2.79
N ILE A 65 -6.87 34.75 3.32
CA ILE A 65 -6.77 35.12 4.73
C ILE A 65 -7.02 33.83 5.49
N GLU A 66 -5.98 33.31 6.15
CA GLU A 66 -6.01 32.01 6.85
C GLU A 66 -7.21 31.98 7.80
N THR A 67 -8.28 31.28 7.42
CA THR A 67 -9.43 31.13 8.31
C THR A 67 -9.08 30.10 9.39
N PRO A 68 -9.66 30.19 10.61
CA PRO A 68 -9.46 29.16 11.63
C PRO A 68 -9.80 27.74 11.13
N GLU A 69 -10.74 27.63 10.18
CA GLU A 69 -11.09 26.36 9.55
C GLU A 69 -10.01 25.85 8.60
N THR A 70 -9.39 26.73 7.79
CA THR A 70 -8.25 26.40 6.94
C THR A 70 -7.06 25.92 7.79
N ARG A 71 -6.77 26.59 8.91
CA ARG A 71 -5.70 26.19 9.84
C ARG A 71 -5.91 24.77 10.38
N ILE A 72 -7.12 24.45 10.83
CA ILE A 72 -7.44 23.12 11.36
C ILE A 72 -7.22 22.06 10.28
N LYS A 73 -7.70 22.30 9.05
CA LYS A 73 -7.49 21.40 7.90
C LYS A 73 -6.00 21.21 7.60
N MET A 74 -5.19 22.27 7.70
CA MET A 74 -3.74 22.19 7.50
C MET A 74 -3.04 21.35 8.57
N ILE A 75 -3.46 21.46 9.83
CA ILE A 75 -2.93 20.64 10.92
C ILE A 75 -3.22 19.16 10.67
N ASP A 76 -4.46 18.83 10.31
CA ASP A 76 -4.88 17.45 10.02
C ASP A 76 -4.08 16.86 8.85
N GLN A 77 -3.89 17.63 7.77
CA GLN A 77 -3.05 17.20 6.63
C GLN A 77 -1.60 16.95 7.05
N MET A 78 -1.03 17.82 7.89
CA MET A 78 0.33 17.65 8.39
C MET A 78 0.47 16.41 9.28
N GLU A 79 -0.55 16.08 10.08
CA GLU A 79 -0.57 14.86 10.89
C GLU A 79 -0.59 13.61 10.01
N ILE A 80 -1.43 13.60 8.97
CA ILE A 80 -1.50 12.49 8.01
C ILE A 80 -0.15 12.24 7.34
N LEU A 81 0.51 13.29 6.84
CA LEU A 81 1.83 13.16 6.18
C LEU A 81 2.90 12.61 7.13
N ARG A 82 2.88 13.05 8.40
CA ARG A 82 3.81 12.55 9.42
C ARG A 82 3.56 11.09 9.77
N GLU A 83 2.30 10.67 9.90
CA GLU A 83 1.99 9.27 10.17
C GLU A 83 2.38 8.37 8.98
N GLN A 84 2.18 8.83 7.74
CA GLN A 84 2.66 8.10 6.55
C GLN A 84 4.18 7.94 6.56
N GLN A 85 4.93 8.97 6.95
CA GLN A 85 6.39 8.91 7.02
C GLN A 85 6.85 7.91 8.07
N LYS A 86 6.16 7.88 9.21
CA LYS A 86 6.43 6.94 10.29
C LYS A 86 6.19 5.50 9.85
N ILE A 87 5.04 5.20 9.26
CA ILE A 87 4.70 3.84 8.78
C ILE A 87 5.74 3.34 7.76
N LEU A 88 6.10 4.18 6.78
CA LEU A 88 7.13 3.81 5.79
C LEU A 88 8.49 3.56 6.43
N SER A 89 8.85 4.33 7.45
CA SER A 89 10.13 4.17 8.17
C SER A 89 10.18 2.86 8.96
N GLU A 90 9.08 2.50 9.63
CA GLU A 90 8.96 1.23 10.36
C GLU A 90 9.01 0.03 9.40
N GLU A 91 8.33 0.11 8.26
CA GLU A 91 8.37 -0.96 7.25
C GLU A 91 9.77 -1.12 6.64
N MET A 92 10.49 -0.01 6.42
CA MET A 92 11.87 -0.04 5.95
C MET A 92 12.82 -0.72 6.94
N GLU A 93 12.59 -0.58 8.25
CA GLU A 93 13.35 -1.29 9.27
C GLU A 93 13.17 -2.82 9.15
N LEU A 94 11.93 -3.27 8.91
CA LEU A 94 11.62 -4.68 8.71
C LEU A 94 12.32 -5.24 7.46
N GLN A 95 12.28 -4.51 6.34
CA GLN A 95 12.96 -4.93 5.11
C GLN A 95 14.48 -4.97 5.28
N SER A 96 15.06 -3.98 5.96
CA SER A 96 16.50 -3.95 6.27
C SER A 96 16.93 -5.16 7.12
N ASN A 97 16.09 -5.57 8.09
CA ASN A 97 16.33 -6.76 8.88
C ASN A 97 16.30 -8.04 8.02
N SER A 98 15.28 -8.20 7.18
CA SER A 98 15.17 -9.32 6.25
C SER A 98 16.38 -9.38 5.31
N PHE A 99 16.79 -8.23 4.75
CA PHE A 99 17.95 -8.14 3.87
C PHE A 99 19.23 -8.57 4.58
N LYS A 100 19.43 -8.13 5.83
CA LYS A 100 20.57 -8.55 6.65
C LYS A 100 20.57 -10.07 6.88
N ARG A 101 19.42 -10.66 7.19
CA ARG A 101 19.29 -12.10 7.42
C ARG A 101 19.58 -12.90 6.16
N LEU A 102 19.00 -12.52 5.02
CA LEU A 102 19.24 -13.16 3.74
C LEU A 102 20.69 -13.02 3.31
N SER A 103 21.30 -11.84 3.51
CA SER A 103 22.73 -11.62 3.24
C SER A 103 23.62 -12.53 4.08
N GLU A 104 23.30 -12.71 5.37
CA GLU A 104 24.02 -13.65 6.24
C GLU A 104 23.85 -15.10 5.77
N GLU A 105 22.66 -15.46 5.28
CA GLU A 105 22.38 -16.79 4.75
C GLU A 105 23.08 -17.06 3.41
N ALA A 106 23.11 -16.09 2.51
CA ALA A 106 23.87 -16.13 1.27
C ALA A 106 25.39 -16.32 1.52
N ALA A 107 25.92 -15.70 2.58
CA ALA A 107 27.31 -15.89 2.97
C ALA A 107 27.61 -17.33 3.42
N LYS A 108 26.62 -18.02 4.01
CA LYS A 108 26.72 -19.43 4.42
C LYS A 108 26.46 -20.39 3.25
N ALA A 109 25.65 -19.99 2.27
CA ALA A 109 25.26 -20.80 1.12
C ALA A 109 25.44 -20.04 -0.22
N PRO A 110 26.69 -19.77 -0.66
CA PRO A 110 26.98 -18.92 -1.81
C PRO A 110 26.55 -19.51 -3.16
N GLN A 111 26.17 -20.79 -3.20
CA GLN A 111 25.68 -21.47 -4.40
C GLN A 111 24.14 -21.42 -4.51
N ASN A 112 23.46 -20.90 -3.49
CA ASN A 112 22.00 -20.82 -3.48
C ASN A 112 21.57 -19.58 -4.28
N GLU A 113 21.18 -19.81 -5.54
CA GLU A 113 20.71 -18.75 -6.44
C GLU A 113 19.37 -18.15 -6.02
N GLU A 114 18.50 -18.91 -5.35
CA GLU A 114 17.20 -18.42 -4.85
C GLU A 114 17.39 -17.29 -3.83
N ILE A 115 18.33 -17.46 -2.89
CA ILE A 115 18.65 -16.42 -1.89
C ILE A 115 19.23 -15.17 -2.56
N LYS A 116 20.06 -15.33 -3.60
CA LYS A 116 20.61 -14.19 -4.34
C LYS A 116 19.53 -13.41 -5.08
N GLU A 117 18.60 -14.12 -5.72
CA GLU A 117 17.46 -13.49 -6.38
C GLU A 117 16.58 -12.73 -5.38
N GLU A 118 16.31 -13.32 -4.21
CA GLU A 118 15.54 -12.65 -3.15
C GLU A 118 16.24 -11.40 -2.61
N ILE A 119 17.57 -11.44 -2.43
CA ILE A 119 18.38 -10.27 -2.04
C ILE A 119 18.29 -9.15 -3.08
N GLU A 120 18.43 -9.48 -4.38
CA GLU A 120 18.35 -8.50 -5.46
C GLU A 120 16.96 -7.85 -5.53
N ASN A 121 15.90 -8.65 -5.43
CA ASN A 121 14.53 -8.15 -5.38
C ASN A 121 14.30 -7.23 -4.18
N LEU A 122 14.70 -7.68 -2.98
CA LEU A 122 14.53 -6.91 -1.75
C LEU A 122 15.35 -5.60 -1.77
N ASN A 123 16.52 -5.60 -2.41
CA ASN A 123 17.31 -4.39 -2.60
C ASN A 123 16.59 -3.37 -3.49
N GLY A 124 15.91 -3.84 -4.55
CA GLY A 124 15.03 -3.03 -5.38
C GLY A 124 13.89 -2.41 -4.57
N ASP A 125 13.22 -3.21 -3.75
CA ASP A 125 12.13 -2.74 -2.87
C ASP A 125 12.62 -1.69 -1.86
N ILE A 126 13.76 -1.94 -1.20
CA ILE A 126 14.38 -1.00 -0.25
C ILE A 126 14.68 0.34 -0.93
N LYS A 127 15.18 0.30 -2.16
CA LYS A 127 15.45 1.52 -2.93
C LYS A 127 14.16 2.28 -3.23
N ALA A 128 13.14 1.59 -3.73
CA ALA A 128 11.84 2.21 -4.04
C ALA A 128 11.17 2.82 -2.80
N LYS A 129 11.30 2.19 -1.63
CA LYS A 129 10.80 2.76 -0.37
C LYS A 129 11.61 3.96 0.10
N ASN A 130 12.93 3.93 -0.02
CA ASN A 130 13.76 5.10 0.29
C ASN A 130 13.35 6.31 -0.57
N ASP A 131 13.09 6.11 -1.86
CA ASP A 131 12.61 7.16 -2.74
C ASP A 131 11.24 7.71 -2.29
N GLN A 132 10.33 6.85 -1.83
CA GLN A 132 9.04 7.26 -1.26
C GLN A 132 9.22 8.10 0.01
N ILE A 133 10.10 7.69 0.93
CA ILE A 133 10.39 8.42 2.16
C ILE A 133 11.00 9.79 1.86
N ALA A 134 11.93 9.85 0.89
CA ALA A 134 12.54 11.11 0.47
C ALA A 134 11.51 12.07 -0.15
N ASN A 135 10.62 11.55 -1.01
CA ASN A 135 9.55 12.34 -1.60
C ASN A 135 8.57 12.87 -0.53
N LEU A 136 8.15 12.01 0.40
CA LEU A 136 7.26 12.43 1.48
C LEU A 136 7.92 13.46 2.40
N GLY A 137 9.21 13.30 2.70
CA GLY A 137 9.99 14.31 3.43
C GLY A 137 10.02 15.66 2.71
N LYS A 138 10.14 15.66 1.38
CA LYS A 138 10.03 16.88 0.56
C LYS A 138 8.63 17.49 0.64
N GLN A 139 7.57 16.69 0.55
CA GLN A 139 6.19 17.18 0.66
C GLN A 139 5.93 17.84 2.01
N ILE A 140 6.43 17.26 3.10
CA ILE A 140 6.33 17.84 4.45
C ILE A 140 7.07 19.18 4.50
N LEU A 141 8.28 19.26 3.94
CA LEU A 141 9.05 20.50 3.91
C LEU A 141 8.35 21.58 3.08
N ASP A 142 7.90 21.25 1.87
CA ASP A 142 7.18 22.17 0.99
C ASP A 142 5.90 22.68 1.67
N PHE A 143 5.18 21.81 2.38
CA PHE A 143 3.99 22.17 3.14
C PHE A 143 4.28 23.15 4.28
N VAL A 144 5.39 22.95 5.01
CA VAL A 144 5.83 23.85 6.08
C VAL A 144 6.28 25.21 5.55
N ILE A 145 6.93 25.25 4.38
CA ILE A 145 7.34 26.52 3.74
C ILE A 145 6.10 27.27 3.25
N ALA A 146 5.18 26.59 2.56
CA ALA A 146 3.97 27.20 2.04
C ALA A 146 3.07 27.77 3.16
N SER A 147 3.00 27.11 4.32
CA SER A 147 2.24 27.62 5.46
C SER A 147 2.89 28.86 6.09
N HIS A 148 4.22 28.96 6.09
CA HIS A 148 4.93 30.16 6.56
C HIS A 148 4.81 31.34 5.59
N ASP A 149 4.93 31.10 4.28
CA ASP A 149 4.78 32.14 3.25
C ASP A 149 3.37 32.76 3.25
N ALA A 150 2.34 31.98 3.62
CA ALA A 150 0.99 32.48 3.81
C ALA A 150 0.87 33.41 5.02
N LEU A 151 1.64 33.17 6.09
CA LEU A 151 1.63 33.97 7.30
C LEU A 151 2.33 35.32 7.08
N ASP A 152 3.50 35.34 6.45
CA ASP A 152 4.31 36.55 6.24
C ASP A 152 3.64 37.57 5.29
N LYS A 153 2.75 37.11 4.40
CA LYS A 153 2.00 37.99 3.49
C LYS A 153 0.76 38.62 4.13
N SER A 154 0.37 38.18 5.32
CA SER A 154 -0.81 38.71 6.03
C SER A 154 -0.50 39.92 6.94
N ASP A 155 0.78 40.30 7.08
CA ASP A 155 1.27 41.36 7.98
C ASP A 155 1.56 42.73 7.29
N ILE A 156 0.99 43.00 6.09
CA ILE A 156 1.11 44.29 5.36
C ILE A 156 -0.28 44.89 5.13
#